data_AF-A0A3M8DDI3-F1
#
_entry.id   AF-A0A3M8DDI3-F1
#
_cell.length_a   1.000
_cell.length_b   1.000
_cell.length_c   1.000
_cell.angle_alpha   90.00
_cell.angle_beta   90.00
_cell.angle_gamma   90.00
#
_symmetry.space_group_name_H-M   'P 1'
#
loop_
_entity.id
_entity.type
_entity.pdbx_description
1 polymer ?
#
loop_
_entity_poly.entity_id
_entity_poly.type
_entity_poly.pdbx_seq_one_letter_code
_entity_poly.pdbx_strand_id
1 'polypeptide(L)'
;MKNRWIIQTENAIFFALTFIIYSHFDFSLLLFFGLLLVPDITMLGYLANAKTGAQIYNMGHSIILPTIILLSYFLIQSDFLFIIALIWYAHIFMDRAIGYGLKYSHSFKETHLQKI
;
A
#
# COMPACT_ATOMS: atom_id res chain seq x y z
N MET A 1 -8.20 -11.85 -22.15
CA MET A 1 -8.27 -11.58 -20.69
C MET A 1 -8.37 -10.06 -20.52
N LYS A 2 -9.25 -9.53 -19.66
CA LYS A 2 -9.30 -8.08 -19.41
C LYS A 2 -8.05 -7.67 -18.61
N ASN A 3 -7.36 -6.61 -19.01
CA ASN A 3 -6.11 -6.13 -18.40
C ASN A 3 -6.21 -6.00 -16.86
N ARG A 4 -7.38 -5.62 -16.34
CA ARG A 4 -7.68 -5.59 -14.91
C ARG A 4 -7.35 -6.89 -14.16
N TRP A 5 -7.69 -8.05 -14.71
CA TRP A 5 -7.44 -9.34 -14.04
C TRP A 5 -5.95 -9.63 -13.91
N ILE A 6 -5.17 -9.26 -14.92
CA ILE A 6 -3.71 -9.42 -14.91
C ILE A 6 -3.13 -8.55 -13.78
N ILE A 7 -3.50 -7.27 -13.74
CA ILE A 7 -3.02 -6.34 -12.71
C ILE A 7 -3.42 -6.79 -11.30
N GLN A 8 -4.68 -7.21 -11.09
CA GLN A 8 -5.12 -7.71 -9.79
C GLN A 8 -4.33 -8.94 -9.35
N THR A 9 -4.04 -9.85 -10.29
CA THR A 9 -3.24 -11.05 -10.01
C THR A 9 -1.79 -10.72 -9.70
N GLU A 10 -1.17 -9.80 -10.44
CA GLU A 10 0.19 -9.31 -10.15
C GLU A 10 0.28 -8.75 -8.73
N ASN A 11 -0.68 -7.90 -8.34
CA ASN A 11 -0.70 -7.31 -7.01
C ASN A 11 -0.99 -8.35 -5.91
N ALA A 12 -1.81 -9.37 -6.18
CA ALA A 12 -2.00 -10.48 -5.25
C ALA A 12 -0.69 -11.27 -5.02
N ILE A 13 0.08 -11.48 -6.09
CA ILE A 13 1.41 -12.12 -6.01
C ILE A 13 2.39 -11.23 -5.22
N PHE A 14 2.41 -9.93 -5.46
CA PHE A 14 3.27 -9.02 -4.70
C PHE A 14 2.88 -8.91 -3.22
N PHE A 15 1.59 -8.96 -2.90
CA PHE A 15 1.12 -9.07 -1.52
C PHE A 15 1.64 -10.36 -0.87
N ALA A 16 1.48 -11.50 -1.53
CA ALA A 16 2.00 -12.77 -1.02
C ALA A 16 3.53 -12.74 -0.86
N LEU A 17 4.25 -12.17 -1.83
CA LEU A 17 5.71 -12.03 -1.77
C LEU A 17 6.15 -11.20 -0.56
N THR A 18 5.54 -10.04 -0.35
CA THR A 18 5.87 -9.18 0.80
C THR A 18 5.56 -9.83 2.13
N PHE A 19 4.45 -10.57 2.24
CA PHE A 19 4.13 -11.36 3.43
C PHE A 19 5.11 -12.52 3.67
N ILE A 20 5.52 -13.23 2.62
CA ILE A 20 6.52 -14.31 2.72
C ILE A 20 7.87 -13.75 3.16
N ILE A 21 8.32 -12.64 2.57
CA ILE A 21 9.55 -11.97 3.00
C ILE A 21 9.43 -11.57 4.47
N TYR A 22 8.35 -10.91 4.87
CA TYR A 22 8.14 -10.52 6.27
C TYR A 22 8.23 -11.71 7.24
N SER A 23 7.59 -12.83 6.87
CA SER A 23 7.58 -14.05 7.68
C SER A 23 8.94 -14.75 7.70
N HIS A 24 9.71 -14.67 6.62
CA HIS A 24 11.04 -15.28 6.53
C HIS A 24 12.05 -14.66 7.50
N PHE A 25 11.86 -13.38 7.86
CA PHE A 25 12.68 -12.69 8.86
C PHE A 25 12.13 -12.87 10.29
N ASP A 26 11.19 -13.79 10.51
CA ASP A 26 10.58 -14.11 11.82
C ASP A 26 9.98 -12.88 12.54
N PHE A 27 9.55 -11.86 11.78
CA PHE A 27 8.89 -10.69 12.34
C PHE A 27 7.48 -11.01 12.86
N SER A 28 6.99 -10.20 13.79
CA SER A 28 5.72 -10.44 14.47
C SER A 28 4.51 -10.36 13.52
N LEU A 29 3.86 -11.49 13.27
CA LEU A 29 2.61 -11.54 12.50
C LEU A 29 1.49 -10.69 13.12
N LEU A 30 1.47 -10.56 14.46
CA LEU A 30 0.53 -9.68 15.15
C LEU A 30 0.75 -8.22 14.74
N LEU A 31 2.01 -7.79 14.66
CA LEU A 31 2.37 -6.46 14.20
C LEU A 31 2.00 -6.27 12.72
N PHE A 32 2.25 -7.28 11.89
CA PHE A 32 1.89 -7.25 10.47
C PHE A 32 0.39 -6.98 10.29
N PHE A 33 -0.48 -7.83 10.85
CA PHE A 33 -1.92 -7.67 10.69
C PHE A 33 -2.48 -6.45 11.44
N GLY A 34 -1.92 -6.12 12.60
CA GLY A 34 -2.35 -4.97 13.40
C GLY A 34 -2.03 -3.63 12.73
N LEU A 35 -0.93 -3.53 11.99
CA LEU A 35 -0.54 -2.32 11.28
C LEU A 35 -0.92 -2.31 9.80
N LEU A 36 -1.45 -3.42 9.26
CA LEU A 36 -1.76 -3.55 7.84
C LEU A 36 -2.66 -2.42 7.34
N LEU A 37 -3.67 -2.02 8.12
CA LEU A 37 -4.64 -0.98 7.77
C LEU A 37 -4.23 0.44 8.18
N VAL A 38 -3.05 0.63 8.78
CA VAL A 38 -2.58 1.96 9.21
C VAL A 38 -2.46 2.97 8.04
N PRO A 39 -2.02 2.60 6.83
CA PRO A 39 -2.00 3.54 5.72
C PRO A 39 -3.38 4.13 5.36
N ASP A 40 -4.48 3.46 5.70
CA ASP A 40 -5.85 3.97 5.45
C ASP A 40 -6.21 5.18 6.31
N ILE A 41 -5.44 5.49 7.36
CA ILE A 41 -5.59 6.75 8.12
C ILE A 41 -5.47 7.96 7.17
N THR A 42 -4.75 7.83 6.06
CA THR A 42 -4.67 8.88 5.02
C THR A 42 -6.03 9.22 4.38
N MET A 43 -7.03 8.34 4.48
CA MET A 43 -8.41 8.66 4.07
C MET A 43 -9.05 9.77 4.91
N LEU A 44 -8.57 10.05 6.13
CA LEU A 44 -9.08 11.17 6.93
C LEU A 44 -8.91 12.52 6.23
N GLY A 45 -8.01 12.63 5.23
CA GLY A 45 -7.91 13.81 4.38
C GLY A 45 -9.22 14.19 3.68
N TYR A 46 -10.12 13.22 3.45
CA TYR A 46 -11.45 13.47 2.86
C TYR A 46 -12.39 14.25 3.78
N LEU A 47 -12.08 14.37 5.08
CA LEU A 47 -12.83 15.24 6.00
C LEU A 47 -12.72 16.72 5.62
N ALA A 48 -11.63 17.13 4.95
CA ALA A 48 -11.46 18.50 4.49
C ALA A 48 -12.23 18.78 3.20
N ASN A 49 -11.96 18.00 2.15
CA ASN A 49 -12.68 18.01 0.87
C ASN A 49 -12.14 16.87 -0.04
N ALA A 50 -12.81 16.62 -1.17
CA ALA A 50 -12.43 15.56 -2.11
C ALA A 50 -11.03 15.72 -2.73
N LYS A 51 -10.62 16.94 -3.05
CA LYS A 51 -9.30 17.21 -3.67
C LYS A 51 -8.17 16.93 -2.68
N THR A 52 -8.25 17.50 -1.48
CA THR A 52 -7.29 17.28 -0.40
C THR A 52 -7.27 15.82 0.03
N GLY A 53 -8.44 15.18 0.15
CA GLY A 53 -8.54 13.76 0.47
C GLY A 53 -7.86 12.86 -0.56
N ALA A 54 -8.08 13.09 -1.85
CA ALA A 54 -7.41 12.32 -2.90
C ALA A 54 -5.89 12.51 -2.87
N GLN A 55 -5.39 13.72 -2.61
CA GLN A 55 -3.96 13.98 -2.50
C GLN A 55 -3.32 13.23 -1.33
N ILE A 56 -3.89 13.36 -0.13
CA ILE A 56 -3.37 12.71 1.09
C ILE A 56 -3.45 11.19 0.97
N TYR A 57 -4.60 10.66 0.49
CA TYR A 57 -4.75 9.23 0.24
C TYR A 57 -3.71 8.71 -0.76
N ASN A 58 -3.53 9.40 -1.89
CA ASN A 58 -2.58 8.98 -2.92
C ASN A 58 -1.13 9.02 -2.43
N MET A 59 -0.78 9.95 -1.54
CA MET A 59 0.53 9.93 -0.88
C MET A 59 0.68 8.66 -0.03
N GLY A 60 -0.34 8.30 0.76
CA GLY A 60 -0.37 7.07 1.56
C GLY A 60 -0.39 5.78 0.75
N HIS A 61 -0.95 5.80 -0.46
CA HIS A 61 -1.12 4.62 -1.32
C HIS A 61 -0.18 4.60 -2.53
N SER A 62 0.80 5.51 -2.54
CA SER A 62 1.91 5.49 -3.48
C SER A 62 3.01 4.58 -2.96
N ILE A 63 3.61 3.79 -3.85
CA ILE A 63 4.76 2.97 -3.51
C ILE A 63 6.03 3.79 -3.24
N ILE A 64 6.03 5.09 -3.55
CA ILE A 64 7.21 5.95 -3.37
C ILE A 64 7.65 5.98 -1.90
N LEU A 65 6.72 6.24 -0.97
CA LEU A 65 7.05 6.33 0.46
C LEU A 65 7.62 5.03 1.05
N PRO A 66 6.97 3.85 0.90
CA PRO A 66 7.56 2.60 1.38
C PRO A 66 8.87 2.26 0.66
N THR A 67 9.06 2.69 -0.59
CA THR A 67 10.35 2.53 -1.29
C THR A 67 11.45 3.37 -0.64
N ILE A 68 11.18 4.63 -0.30
CA ILE A 68 12.14 5.50 0.39
C ILE A 68 12.52 4.92 1.76
N ILE A 69 11.55 4.39 2.50
CA ILE A 69 11.79 3.74 3.80
C ILE A 69 12.65 2.47 3.60
N LEU A 70 12.34 1.65 2.60
CA LEU A 70 13.14 0.46 2.28
C LEU A 70 14.57 0.81 1.87
N LEU A 71 14.77 1.87 1.07
CA LEU A 71 16.11 2.34 0.70
C LEU A 71 16.89 2.83 1.93
N SER A 72 16.21 3.50 2.87
CA SER A 72 16.81 3.97 4.12
C SER A 72 17.24 2.80 5.01
N TYR A 73 16.53 1.67 4.98
CA TYR A 73 16.95 0.44 5.66
C TYR A 73 18.33 -0.04 5.20
N PHE A 74 18.68 0.05 3.92
CA PHE A 74 20.02 -0.37 3.47
C PHE A 74 21.16 0.52 4.00
N LEU A 75 20.86 1.75 4.41
CA LEU A 75 21.84 2.67 5.02
C LEU A 75 21.90 2.52 6.54
N ILE A 76 20.75 2.35 7.19
CA ILE A 76 20.61 2.40 8.65
C ILE A 76 20.63 0.98 9.25
N GLN A 77 20.26 -0.04 8.48
CA GLN A 77 20.17 -1.45 8.88
C GLN A 77 19.25 -1.68 10.09
N SER A 78 18.13 -0.96 10.13
CA SER A 78 17.15 -1.06 11.21
C SER A 78 15.95 -1.92 10.81
N ASP A 79 15.74 -3.02 11.52
CA ASP A 79 14.59 -3.92 11.32
C ASP A 79 13.26 -3.17 11.37
N PHE A 80 13.17 -2.13 12.20
CA PHE A 80 11.98 -1.28 12.29
C PHE A 80 11.61 -0.63 10.94
N LEU A 81 12.60 -0.11 10.21
CA LEU A 81 12.38 0.46 8.88
C LEU A 81 11.93 -0.61 7.89
N PHE A 82 12.53 -1.79 7.97
CA PHE A 82 12.21 -2.89 7.05
C PHE A 82 10.78 -3.42 7.31
N ILE A 83 10.41 -3.60 8.57
CA ILE A 83 9.06 -3.95 9.02
C ILE A 83 8.03 -2.95 8.48
N ILE A 84 8.27 -1.65 8.67
CA ILE A 84 7.35 -0.60 8.19
C ILE A 84 7.21 -0.68 6.67
N ALA A 85 8.32 -0.77 5.94
CA ALA A 85 8.29 -0.82 4.49
C ALA A 85 7.49 -2.02 3.98
N LEU A 86 7.74 -3.21 4.52
CA LEU A 86 7.06 -4.45 4.10
C LEU A 86 5.56 -4.42 4.38
N ILE A 87 5.14 -3.99 5.58
CA ILE A 87 3.71 -3.88 5.93
C ILE A 87 3.01 -2.87 5.01
N TRP A 88 3.65 -1.74 4.73
CA TRP A 88 3.08 -0.70 3.89
C TRP A 88 2.98 -1.13 2.42
N TYR A 89 4.00 -1.81 1.88
CA TYR A 89 3.89 -2.46 0.57
C TYR A 89 2.75 -3.47 0.54
N ALA A 90 2.65 -4.33 1.56
CA ALA A 90 1.60 -5.34 1.65
C ALA A 90 0.20 -4.70 1.60
N HIS A 91 -0.04 -3.62 2.35
CA HIS A 91 -1.30 -2.87 2.28
C HIS A 91 -1.62 -2.40 0.85
N ILE A 92 -0.66 -1.73 0.20
CA ILE A 92 -0.86 -1.17 -1.16
C ILE A 92 -1.15 -2.29 -2.18
N PHE A 93 -0.43 -3.41 -2.09
CA PHE A 93 -0.63 -4.55 -2.98
C PHE A 93 -1.94 -5.29 -2.71
N MET A 94 -2.34 -5.42 -1.45
CA MET A 94 -3.66 -5.97 -1.07
C MET A 94 -4.78 -5.13 -1.69
N ASP A 95 -4.72 -3.81 -1.53
CA ASP A 95 -5.70 -2.88 -2.10
C ASP A 95 -5.82 -3.03 -3.62
N ARG A 96 -4.68 -3.08 -4.31
CA ARG A 96 -4.64 -3.22 -5.78
C ARG A 96 -5.10 -4.59 -6.25
N ALA A 97 -4.87 -5.64 -5.47
CA ALA A 97 -5.36 -6.99 -5.75
C ALA A 97 -6.90 -7.05 -5.74
N ILE A 98 -7.55 -6.32 -4.84
CA ILE A 98 -9.02 -6.24 -4.77
C ILE A 98 -9.62 -5.13 -5.66
N GLY A 99 -8.79 -4.35 -6.34
CA GLY A 99 -9.20 -3.35 -7.34
C GLY A 99 -9.31 -1.91 -6.83
N TYR A 100 -8.83 -1.62 -5.62
CA TYR A 100 -8.55 -0.25 -5.18
C TYR A 100 -7.26 0.27 -5.81
N GLY A 101 -7.07 1.58 -5.75
CA GLY A 101 -5.89 2.22 -6.30
C GLY A 101 -5.94 3.73 -6.09
N LEU A 102 -4.99 4.43 -6.69
CA LEU A 102 -4.92 5.90 -6.64
C LEU A 102 -6.23 6.54 -7.12
N LYS A 103 -6.66 7.54 -6.36
CA LYS A 103 -7.93 8.26 -6.45
C LYS A 103 -7.82 9.48 -7.36
N TYR A 104 -8.91 9.79 -8.05
CA TYR A 104 -9.04 11.04 -8.78
C TYR A 104 -9.50 12.17 -7.84
N SER A 105 -9.05 13.40 -8.10
CA SER A 105 -9.33 14.58 -7.27
C SER A 105 -10.81 14.98 -7.17
N HIS A 106 -11.66 14.44 -8.06
CA HIS A 106 -13.09 14.73 -8.13
C HIS A 106 -13.97 13.60 -7.58
N SER A 107 -13.41 12.44 -7.16
CA SER A 107 -14.21 11.31 -6.70
C SER A 107 -13.44 10.39 -5.75
N PHE A 108 -14.06 10.04 -4.62
CA PHE A 108 -13.55 9.03 -3.69
C PHE A 108 -13.64 7.60 -4.25
N LYS A 109 -14.65 7.33 -5.08
CA LYS A 109 -14.92 5.96 -5.55
C LYS A 109 -14.06 5.58 -6.75
N GLU A 110 -13.78 6.55 -7.62
CA GLU A 110 -13.06 6.31 -8.86
C GLU A 110 -11.55 6.16 -8.62
N THR A 111 -11.01 5.06 -9.12
CA THR A 111 -9.57 4.80 -9.12
C THR A 111 -9.05 4.60 -10.54
N HIS A 112 -7.75 4.79 -10.72
CA HIS A 112 -7.11 4.51 -12.02
C HIS A 112 -7.29 3.05 -12.47
N LEU A 113 -7.28 2.08 -11.55
CA LEU A 113 -7.46 0.65 -11.89
C LEU A 113 -8.88 0.29 -12.32
N GLN A 114 -9.89 1.06 -11.91
CA GLN A 114 -11.27 0.84 -12.35
C GLN A 114 -11.53 1.35 -13.77
N LYS A 115 -10.64 2.16 -14.32
CA LYS A 115 -10.73 2.70 -15.69
C LYS A 115 -9.95 1.86 -16.72
N ILE A 116 -9.42 0.70 -16.31
CA ILE A 116 -8.69 -0.29 -17.13
C ILE A 116 -9.54 -1.56 -17.28
#